data_AF-A0A1F7LP83-F1
#
_entry.id   AF-A0A1F7LP83-F1
#
_cell.length_a   1.000
_cell.length_b   1.000
_cell.length_c   1.000
_cell.angle_alpha   90.00
_cell.angle_beta   90.00
_cell.angle_gamma   90.00
#
_symmetry.space_group_name_H-M   'P 1'
#
loop_
_entity.id
_entity.type
_entity.pdbx_description
1 polymer ?
#
loop_
_entity_poly.entity_id
_entity_poly.type
_entity_poly.pdbx_seq_one_letter_code
_entity_poly.pdbx_strand_id
1 'polypeptide(L)' 'MNAPQEAAARRLQLALDLFRTGEELMRQRLRREHPDLSPIVIERRLAEWLRERPGAEFGDAPGTPLPWPRSRR' A
#
# COMPACT_ATOMS: atom_id res chain seq x y z
N MET A 1 -14.69 -23.12 -3.53
CA MET A 1 -13.43 -23.01 -2.76
C MET A 1 -13.65 -23.74 -1.43
N ASN A 2 -12.61 -24.24 -0.76
CA ASN A 2 -12.76 -24.73 0.62
C ASN A 2 -12.71 -23.55 1.61
N ALA A 3 -13.17 -23.77 2.84
CA ALA A 3 -13.27 -22.73 3.87
C ALA A 3 -11.93 -21.94 4.11
N PRO A 4 -10.76 -22.59 4.19
CA PRO A 4 -9.47 -21.88 4.22
C PRO A 4 -9.22 -20.93 3.04
N GLN A 5 -9.54 -21.36 1.81
CA GLN A 5 -9.31 -20.53 0.62
C GLN A 5 -10.27 -19.35 0.56
N GLU A 6 -11.52 -19.53 0.98
CA GLU A 6 -12.50 -18.45 1.08
C GLU A 6 -12.09 -17.41 2.13
N ALA A 7 -11.59 -17.85 3.29
CA ALA A 7 -11.08 -16.94 4.30
C ALA A 7 -9.86 -16.15 3.80
N ALA A 8 -8.94 -16.81 3.08
CA ALA A 8 -7.80 -16.14 2.47
C ALA A 8 -8.23 -15.10 1.41
N ALA A 9 -9.20 -15.44 0.55
CA ALA A 9 -9.74 -14.54 -0.45
C ALA A 9 -10.38 -13.30 0.16
N ARG A 10 -11.19 -13.44 1.22
CA ARG A 10 -11.81 -12.31 1.93
C ARG A 10 -10.76 -11.37 2.55
N ARG A 11 -9.71 -11.93 3.16
CA ARG A 11 -8.62 -11.12 3.74
C ARG A 11 -7.87 -10.35 2.65
N LEU A 12 -7.61 -11.00 1.51
CA LEU A 12 -6.95 -10.34 0.38
C LEU A 12 -7.83 -9.21 -0.19
N GLN A 13 -9.13 -9.45 -0.37
CA GLN A 13 -10.07 -8.42 -0.81
C GLN A 13 -10.06 -7.22 0.14
N LEU A 14 -10.18 -7.45 1.44
CA LEU A 14 -10.11 -6.40 2.45
C LEU A 14 -8.78 -5.62 2.37
N ALA A 15 -7.65 -6.31 2.20
CA ALA A 15 -6.35 -5.65 2.05
C ALA A 15 -6.29 -4.75 0.81
N LEU A 16 -6.83 -5.19 -0.32
CA LEU A 16 -6.90 -4.40 -1.55
C LEU A 16 -7.85 -3.20 -1.43
N ASP A 17 -8.95 -3.34 -0.68
CA ASP A 17 -9.89 -2.25 -0.40
C ASP A 17 -9.25 -1.17 0.49
N LEU A 18 -8.56 -1.61 1.55
CA LEU A 18 -7.82 -0.71 2.43
C LEU A 18 -6.68 -0.01 1.67
N PHE A 19 -5.98 -0.73 0.79
CA PHE A 19 -4.92 -0.15 -0.04
C PHE A 19 -5.46 0.96 -0.95
N ARG A 20 -6.54 0.70 -1.69
CA ARG A 20 -7.20 1.73 -2.54
C ARG A 20 -7.66 2.94 -1.73
N THR A 21 -8.24 2.71 -0.56
CA THR A 21 -8.64 3.79 0.36
C THR A 21 -7.43 4.63 0.78
N GLY A 22 -6.30 3.99 1.09
CA GLY A 22 -5.04 4.67 1.41
C GLY A 22 -4.51 5.53 0.26
N GLU A 23 -4.57 5.04 -0.98
CA GLU A 23 -4.19 5.80 -2.18
C GLU A 23 -5.06 7.06 -2.35
N GLU A 24 -6.37 6.95 -2.12
CA GLU A 24 -7.29 8.09 -2.17
C GLU A 24 -6.96 9.15 -1.12
N LEU A 25 -6.68 8.74 0.12
CA LEU A 25 -6.31 9.66 1.19
C LEU A 25 -4.98 10.36 0.88
N MET A 26 -3.98 9.63 0.38
CA MET A 26 -2.69 10.22 -0.01
C MET A 26 -2.85 11.19 -1.18
N ARG A 27 -3.66 10.85 -2.18
CA ARG A 27 -3.99 11.75 -3.30
C ARG A 27 -4.60 13.06 -2.80
N GLN A 28 -5.55 12.99 -1.86
CA GLN A 28 -6.16 14.20 -1.28
C GLN A 28 -5.16 15.01 -0.45
N ARG A 29 -4.29 14.34 0.29
CA ARG A 29 -3.19 15.00 1.00
C ARG A 29 -2.27 15.77 0.02
N LEU A 30 -1.83 15.13 -1.05
CA LEU A 30 -0.97 15.75 -2.07
C LEU A 30 -1.64 16.97 -2.73
N ARG A 31 -2.94 16.90 -3.02
CA ARG A 31 -3.71 18.04 -3.55
C ARG A 31 -3.77 19.21 -2.58
N ARG A 32 -3.91 18.94 -1.29
CA ARG A 32 -3.90 19.98 -0.24
C ARG A 32 -2.52 20.62 -0.06
N GLU A 33 -1.46 19.81 -0.09
CA GLU A 33 -0.07 20.29 0.06
C GLU A 33 0.41 21.06 -1.18
N HIS A 34 -0.17 20.75 -2.35
CA HIS A 34 0.24 21.32 -3.63
C HIS A 34 -0.97 21.70 -4.51
N PRO A 35 -1.70 22.76 -4.13
CA PRO A 35 -2.95 23.14 -4.80
C PRO A 35 -2.78 23.51 -6.27
N ASP A 36 -1.61 24.00 -6.67
CA ASP A 36 -1.32 24.47 -8.03
C ASP A 36 -0.87 23.35 -8.98
N LEU A 37 -0.64 22.13 -8.47
CA LEU A 37 -0.19 21.02 -9.31
C LEU A 37 -1.36 20.44 -10.10
N SER A 38 -1.07 20.11 -11.37
CA SER A 38 -2.04 19.43 -12.21
C SER A 38 -2.33 18.01 -11.70
N PRO A 39 -3.52 17.45 -12.00
CA PRO A 39 -3.87 16.09 -11.60
C PRO A 39 -2.85 15.03 -12.05
N ILE A 40 -2.26 15.19 -13.25
CA ILE A 40 -1.26 14.27 -13.79
C ILE A 40 0.01 14.26 -12.91
N VAL A 41 0.44 15.43 -12.45
CA VAL A 41 1.62 15.54 -11.58
C VAL A 41 1.33 14.94 -10.20
N ILE A 42 0.11 15.09 -9.69
CA ILE A 42 -0.32 14.45 -8.43
C ILE A 42 -0.24 12.93 -8.54
N GLU A 43 -0.76 12.31 -9.61
CA GLU A 43 -0.67 10.85 -9.76
C GLU A 43 0.79 10.36 -9.87
N ARG A 44 1.66 11.11 -10.56
CA ARG A 44 3.09 10.78 -10.61
C ARG A 44 3.72 10.79 -9.23
N ARG A 45 3.44 11.82 -8.42
CA ARG A 45 3.94 11.92 -7.03
C ARG A 45 3.38 10.83 -6.13
N LEU A 46 2.12 10.45 -6.32
CA LEU A 46 1.54 9.30 -5.60
C LEU A 46 2.31 8.01 -5.94
N ALA A 47 2.61 7.77 -7.21
CA ALA A 47 3.37 6.60 -7.64
C ALA A 47 4.82 6.60 -7.11
N GLU A 48 5.47 7.77 -7.07
CA GLU A 48 6.78 7.95 -6.44
C GLU A 48 6.71 7.64 -4.93
N TRP A 49 5.73 8.20 -4.23
CA TRP A 49 5.52 7.95 -2.80
C TRP A 49 5.25 6.47 -2.51
N LEU A 50 4.48 5.76 -3.34
CA LEU A 50 4.24 4.32 -3.18
C LEU A 50 5.50 3.47 -3.38
N ARG A 51 6.48 3.97 -4.15
CA ARG A 51 7.75 3.27 -4.38
C ARG A 51 8.73 3.49 -3.23
N GLU A 52 8.84 4.73 -2.77
CA GLU A 52 9.82 5.12 -1.75
C GLU A 52 9.31 4.88 -0.32
N ARG A 53 8.00 5.03 -0.10
CA ARG A 53 7.30 4.87 1.18
C ARG A 53 8.10 5.47 2.37
N PRO A 54 8.37 6.79 2.36
CA PRO A 54 9.18 7.43 3.40
C PRO A 54 8.63 7.16 4.79
N GLY A 55 9.48 6.68 5.71
CA GLY A 55 9.14 6.25 7.06
C GLY A 55 8.64 4.81 7.20
N ALA A 56 8.50 4.09 6.10
CA ALA A 56 8.12 2.67 6.05
C ALA A 56 8.97 1.89 5.02
N GLU A 57 10.22 2.29 4.83
CA GLU A 57 11.15 1.73 3.84
C GLU A 57 11.38 0.22 4.03
N PHE A 58 11.19 -0.27 5.25
CA PHE A 58 11.33 -1.67 5.64
C PHE A 58 9.98 -2.38 5.89
N GLY A 59 8.87 -1.71 5.56
CA GLY A 59 7.51 -2.19 5.79
C GLY A 59 6.83 -1.60 7.02
N ASP A 60 5.52 -1.82 7.12
CA ASP A 60 4.63 -1.21 8.12
C ASP A 60 4.62 -1.93 9.48
N ALA A 61 5.36 -3.02 9.61
CA ALA A 61 5.36 -3.86 10.82
C ALA A 61 6.78 -4.02 11.37
N PRO A 62 6.95 -4.09 12.70
CA PRO A 62 8.23 -4.39 13.31
C PRO A 62 8.67 -5.81 12.91
N GLY A 63 9.91 -5.96 12.43
CA GLY A 63 10.51 -7.27 12.12
C GLY A 63 11.68 -7.17 11.15
N THR A 64 12.42 -8.27 11.01
CA THR A 64 13.51 -8.39 10.02
C THR A 64 12.94 -8.96 8.72
N PRO A 65 13.21 -8.34 7.55
CA PRO A 65 12.86 -8.92 6.26
C PRO A 65 13.46 -10.33 6.13
N LEU A 66 12.61 -11.32 5.82
CA LEU A 66 13.04 -12.69 5.56
C LEU A 66 12.97 -12.99 4.06
N PRO A 67 13.98 -13.67 3.49
CA PRO A 67 13.91 -14.13 2.11
C PRO A 67 12.75 -15.12 1.95
N TRP A 68 12.07 -15.03 0.81
CA TRP A 68 11.09 -16.02 0.38
C TRP A 68 11.79 -17.06 -0.53
N PRO A 69 11.53 -18.37 -0.38
CA PRO A 69 10.56 -19.00 0.51
C PRO A 69 11.03 -19.07 1.97
N ARG A 70 10.09 -18.87 2.90
CA ARG A 70 10.40 -18.97 4.34
C ARG A 70 10.75 -20.41 4.72
N SER A 71 11.85 -20.58 5.44
CA SER A 71 12.20 -21.87 6.05
C SER A 71 11.09 -22.30 7.02
N ARG A 72 10.57 -23.51 6.84
CA ARG A 72 9.72 -24.17 7.85
C ARG A 72 10.63 -24.59 9.01
N ARG A 73 10.69 -23.78 10.05
CA ARG A 73 11.10 -24.24 11.38
C ARG A 73 9.86 -24.47 12.22
#